data_AF-A0A7C4K2D8-F1
#
_entry.id   AF-A0A7C4K2D8-F1
#
_cell.length_a   1.000
_cell.length_b   1.000
_cell.length_c   1.000
_cell.angle_alpha   90.00
_cell.angle_beta   90.00
_cell.angle_gamma   90.00
#
_symmetry.space_group_name_H-M   'P 1'
#
loop_
_entity.id
_entity.type
_entity.pdbx_description
1 polymer ?
#
loop_
_entity_poly.entity_id
_entity_poly.type
_entity_poly.pdbx_seq_one_letter_code
_entity_poly.pdbx_strand_id
1 'polypeptide(L)'
;MKKIPAFVWLLILALVIGQGLSFLASPEAWRAFFAALPRILSMIAFWGPIIAIISSLIVWGVLRLIGFESLEAIRVESVEQNNPAPAITFVGTLIASILFLMLVIKP
;
A
#
# COMPACT_ATOMS: atom_id res chain seq x y z
N MET A 1 -19.26 -23.96 3.33
CA MET A 1 -18.11 -23.14 3.77
C MET A 1 -16.83 -23.85 3.35
N LYS A 2 -15.94 -23.22 2.56
CA LYS A 2 -14.65 -23.83 2.18
C LYS A 2 -13.75 -23.95 3.42
N LYS A 3 -13.11 -25.11 3.64
CA LYS A 3 -12.17 -25.30 4.75
C LYS A 3 -10.92 -24.46 4.50
N ILE A 4 -10.51 -23.66 5.47
CA ILE A 4 -9.27 -22.89 5.41
C ILE A 4 -8.08 -23.89 5.45
N PRO A 5 -7.10 -23.81 4.54
CA PRO A 5 -5.96 -24.70 4.54
C PRO A 5 -5.14 -24.61 5.84
N ALA A 6 -4.63 -25.74 6.34
CA ALA A 6 -3.80 -25.80 7.56
C ALA A 6 -2.57 -24.87 7.51
N PHE A 7 -2.00 -24.67 6.31
CA PHE A 7 -0.89 -23.74 6.10
C PHE A 7 -1.23 -22.29 6.48
N VAL A 8 -2.47 -21.84 6.23
CA VAL A 8 -2.89 -20.48 6.60
C VAL A 8 -2.87 -20.31 8.12
N TRP A 9 -3.30 -21.33 8.86
CA TRP A 9 -3.23 -21.33 10.32
C TRP A 9 -1.79 -21.32 10.84
N LEU A 10 -0.89 -22.04 10.17
CA LEU A 10 0.54 -22.00 10.50
C LEU A 10 1.13 -20.59 10.31
N LEU A 11 0.78 -19.90 9.22
CA LEU A 11 1.22 -18.52 8.97
C LEU A 11 0.68 -17.55 10.03
N ILE A 12 -0.60 -17.68 10.39
CA ILE A 12 -1.21 -16.86 11.45
C ILE A 12 -0.50 -17.12 12.78
N LEU A 13 -0.25 -18.39 13.13
CA LEU A 13 0.43 -18.75 14.36
C LEU A 13 1.86 -18.21 14.40
N ALA A 14 2.61 -18.34 13.31
CA ALA A 14 3.95 -17.81 13.19
C ALA A 14 3.96 -16.28 13.34
N LEU A 15 3.00 -15.59 12.72
CA LEU A 15 2.85 -14.13 12.86
C LEU A 15 2.59 -13.76 14.33
N VAL A 16 1.61 -14.37 14.98
CA VAL A 16 1.24 -14.06 16.37
C VAL A 16 2.39 -14.35 17.34
N ILE A 17 3.04 -15.50 17.21
CA ILE A 17 4.21 -15.85 18.04
C ILE A 17 5.36 -14.86 17.79
N GLY A 18 5.63 -14.52 16.53
CA GLY A 18 6.66 -13.55 16.18
C GLY A 18 6.42 -12.16 16.80
N GLN A 19 5.17 -11.68 16.74
CA GLN A 19 4.80 -10.41 17.40
C GLN A 19 4.93 -10.50 18.92
N GLY A 20 4.52 -11.62 19.53
CA GLY A 20 4.68 -11.85 20.97
C GLY A 20 6.14 -11.86 21.41
N LEU A 21 7.01 -12.57 20.69
CA LEU A 21 8.45 -12.58 20.93
C LEU A 21 9.08 -11.19 20.75
N SER A 22 8.66 -10.45 19.73
CA SER A 22 9.11 -9.07 19.50
C SER A 22 8.70 -8.14 20.64
N PHE A 23 7.47 -8.26 21.14
CA PHE A 23 6.99 -7.49 22.29
C PHE A 23 7.80 -7.80 23.55
N LEU A 24 8.07 -9.09 23.83
CA LEU A 24 8.89 -9.49 24.97
C LEU A 24 10.34 -9.01 24.85
N ALA A 25 10.89 -8.97 23.64
CA ALA A 25 12.24 -8.51 23.39
C ALA A 25 12.42 -6.99 23.53
N SER A 26 11.39 -6.18 23.23
CA SER A 26 11.45 -4.72 23.35
C SER A 26 10.11 -4.09 23.75
N PRO A 27 9.66 -4.25 25.01
CA PRO A 27 8.35 -3.73 25.44
C PRO A 27 8.23 -2.21 25.34
N GLU A 28 9.35 -1.49 25.54
CA GLU A 28 9.40 -0.03 25.50
C GLU A 28 9.12 0.53 24.10
N ALA A 29 9.70 -0.09 23.06
CA ALA A 29 9.43 0.29 21.67
C ALA A 29 7.96 0.13 21.31
N TRP A 30 7.33 -0.95 21.78
CA TRP A 30 5.90 -1.18 21.59
C TRP A 30 5.03 -0.15 22.31
N ARG A 31 5.37 0.23 23.54
CA ARG A 31 4.66 1.30 24.26
C ARG A 31 4.77 2.64 23.54
N ALA A 32 5.96 3.00 23.09
CA ALA A 32 6.18 4.21 22.30
C ALA A 32 5.37 4.19 21.00
N PHE A 33 5.37 3.06 20.28
CA PHE A 33 4.57 2.88 19.08
C PHE A 33 3.07 3.05 19.36
N PHE A 34 2.53 2.39 20.38
CA PHE A 34 1.11 2.53 20.75
C PHE A 34 0.74 3.96 21.17
N ALA A 35 1.66 4.69 21.82
CA ALA A 35 1.45 6.09 22.15
C ALA A 35 1.40 6.99 20.89
N ALA A 36 2.20 6.69 19.86
CA ALA A 36 2.19 7.41 18.59
C ALA A 36 1.03 6.99 17.66
N LEU A 37 0.46 5.80 17.85
CA LEU A 37 -0.52 5.20 16.94
C LEU A 37 -1.74 6.10 16.66
N PRO A 38 -2.40 6.76 17.64
CA PRO A 38 -3.54 7.63 17.35
C PRO A 38 -3.19 8.80 16.43
N ARG A 39 -1.98 9.36 16.59
CA ARG A 39 -1.46 10.42 15.75
C ARG A 39 -1.22 9.92 14.33
N ILE A 40 -0.52 8.80 14.19
CA ILE A 40 -0.24 8.16 12.89
C ILE A 40 -1.55 7.87 12.16
N LEU A 41 -2.54 7.27 12.84
CA LEU A 41 -3.85 6.97 12.26
C LEU A 41 -4.59 8.23 11.82
N SER A 42 -4.52 9.31 12.61
CA SER A 42 -5.12 10.60 12.24
C SER A 42 -4.46 11.21 11.00
N MET A 43 -3.13 11.10 10.89
CA MET A 43 -2.38 11.56 9.72
C MET A 43 -2.72 10.73 8.48
N ILE A 44 -2.85 9.41 8.61
CA ILE A 44 -3.29 8.53 7.51
C ILE A 44 -4.73 8.87 7.09
N ALA A 45 -5.64 9.06 8.06
CA ALA A 45 -7.03 9.39 7.78
C ALA A 45 -7.17 10.73 7.05
N PHE A 46 -6.31 11.70 7.36
CA PHE A 46 -6.28 13.00 6.68
C PHE A 46 -5.57 12.96 5.31
N TRP A 47 -4.32 12.49 5.28
CA TRP A 47 -3.48 12.53 4.08
C TRP A 47 -3.81 11.42 3.08
N GLY A 48 -4.24 10.25 3.54
CA GLY A 48 -4.52 9.09 2.70
C GLY A 48 -5.50 9.40 1.56
N PRO A 49 -6.69 9.97 1.85
CA PRO A 49 -7.63 10.36 0.81
C PRO A 49 -7.08 11.40 -0.16
N ILE A 50 -6.35 12.41 0.34
CA ILE A 50 -5.76 13.48 -0.48
C ILE A 50 -4.76 12.88 -1.47
N ILE A 51 -3.86 12.03 -0.97
CA ILE A 51 -2.83 11.37 -1.79
C ILE A 51 -3.50 10.44 -2.79
N ALA A 52 -4.50 9.66 -2.39
CA ALA A 52 -5.24 8.80 -3.30
C ALA A 52 -5.84 9.60 -4.48
N ILE A 53 -6.50 10.73 -4.20
CA ILE A 53 -7.08 11.59 -5.24
C ILE A 53 -5.99 12.13 -6.18
N ILE A 54 -4.93 12.73 -5.62
CA ILE A 54 -3.84 13.32 -6.41
C ILE A 54 -3.15 12.26 -7.26
N SER A 55 -2.79 11.11 -6.66
CA SER A 55 -2.13 10.00 -7.35
C SER A 55 -3.02 9.41 -8.44
N SER A 56 -4.33 9.26 -8.20
CA SER A 56 -5.27 8.83 -9.24
C SER A 56 -5.35 9.82 -10.40
N LEU A 57 -5.38 11.12 -10.12
CA LEU A 57 -5.38 12.16 -11.17
C LEU A 57 -4.09 12.14 -11.98
N ILE A 58 -2.93 11.96 -11.34
CA ILE A 58 -1.64 11.86 -12.02
C ILE A 58 -1.61 10.62 -12.91
N VAL A 59 -1.97 9.45 -12.39
CA VAL A 59 -2.01 8.20 -13.17
C VAL A 59 -2.97 8.35 -14.36
N TRP A 60 -4.18 8.85 -14.11
CA TRP A 60 -5.15 9.11 -15.18
C TRP A 60 -4.60 10.07 -16.24
N GLY A 61 -3.99 11.18 -15.82
CA GLY A 61 -3.40 12.17 -16.72
C GLY A 61 -2.25 11.59 -17.56
N VAL A 62 -1.33 10.86 -16.94
CA VAL A 62 -0.21 10.21 -17.65
C VAL A 62 -0.71 9.17 -18.64
N LEU A 63 -1.66 8.33 -18.23
CA LEU A 63 -2.26 7.32 -19.12
C LEU A 63 -2.94 7.99 -20.33
N ARG A 64 -3.62 9.12 -20.16
CA ARG A 64 -4.18 9.90 -21.27
C ARG A 64 -3.11 10.46 -22.19
N LEU A 65 -2.02 11.01 -21.63
CA LEU A 65 -0.92 11.59 -22.40
C LEU A 65 -0.19 10.55 -23.25
N ILE A 66 -0.08 9.31 -22.77
CA ILE A 66 0.54 8.21 -23.52
C ILE A 66 -0.45 7.47 -24.43
N GLY A 67 -1.69 7.95 -24.56
CA GLY A 67 -2.67 7.48 -25.55
C GLY A 67 -3.69 6.45 -25.05
N PHE A 68 -3.74 6.13 -23.75
CA PHE A 68 -4.77 5.24 -23.21
C PHE A 68 -6.10 5.97 -23.00
N GLU A 69 -7.11 5.61 -23.78
CA GLU A 69 -8.43 6.25 -23.70
C GLU A 69 -9.41 5.60 -22.72
N SER A 70 -9.16 4.36 -22.32
CA SER A 70 -10.06 3.58 -21.46
C SER A 70 -9.31 2.53 -20.65
N LEU A 71 -9.98 2.00 -19.62
CA LEU A 71 -9.46 0.87 -18.84
C LEU A 71 -9.34 -0.40 -19.69
N GLU A 72 -10.20 -0.57 -20.70
CA GLU A 72 -10.11 -1.72 -21.62
C GLU A 72 -8.88 -1.62 -22.51
N ALA A 73 -8.55 -0.41 -23.01
CA ALA A 73 -7.33 -0.20 -23.78
C ALA A 73 -6.08 -0.56 -22.97
N ILE A 74 -6.06 -0.21 -21.68
CA ILE A 74 -4.97 -0.59 -20.76
C ILE A 74 -4.90 -2.10 -20.60
N ARG A 75 -6.05 -2.76 -20.40
CA ARG A 75 -6.11 -4.22 -20.25
C ARG A 75 -5.56 -4.92 -21.49
N VAL A 76 -6.00 -4.54 -22.68
CA VAL A 76 -5.55 -5.13 -23.95
C VAL A 76 -4.04 -4.96 -24.11
N GLU A 77 -3.51 -3.75 -23.93
CA GLU A 77 -2.08 -3.49 -24.06
C GLU A 77 -1.23 -4.20 -23.00
N SER A 78 -1.64 -4.17 -21.73
CA SER A 78 -0.87 -4.83 -20.66
C SER A 78 -0.93 -6.36 -20.72
N VAL A 79 -2.05 -6.95 -21.14
CA VAL A 79 -2.24 -8.41 -21.08
C VAL A 79 -1.96 -9.08 -22.42
N GLU A 80 -2.46 -8.52 -23.51
CA GLU A 80 -2.36 -9.13 -24.84
C GLU A 80 -1.09 -8.72 -25.56
N GLN A 81 -0.64 -7.47 -25.36
CA GLN A 81 0.56 -6.93 -26.01
C GLN A 81 1.77 -6.86 -25.06
N ASN A 82 1.58 -7.20 -23.77
CA ASN A 82 2.60 -7.23 -22.73
C ASN A 82 3.37 -5.91 -22.61
N ASN A 83 2.69 -4.77 -22.85
CA ASN A 83 3.28 -3.45 -22.73
C ASN A 83 3.40 -3.06 -21.24
N PRO A 84 4.61 -2.82 -20.73
CA PRO A 84 4.82 -2.56 -19.30
C PRO A 84 4.47 -1.12 -18.88
N ALA A 85 4.19 -0.21 -19.81
CA ALA A 85 4.03 1.22 -19.51
C ALA A 85 2.92 1.52 -18.47
N PRO A 86 1.72 0.90 -18.53
CA PRO A 86 0.70 1.11 -17.50
C PRO A 86 1.18 0.65 -16.12
N ALA A 87 1.78 -0.56 -16.04
CA ALA A 87 2.27 -1.10 -14.78
C ALA A 87 3.36 -0.23 -14.15
N ILE A 88 4.31 0.26 -14.94
CA ILE A 88 5.36 1.20 -14.49
C ILE A 88 4.74 2.48 -13.94
N THR A 89 3.73 3.02 -14.62
CA THR A 89 3.03 4.24 -14.18
C THR A 89 2.34 4.04 -12.83
N PHE A 90 1.63 2.93 -12.65
CA PHE A 90 0.98 2.60 -11.38
C PHE A 90 1.99 2.38 -10.25
N VAL A 91 3.04 1.56 -10.49
CA VAL A 91 4.05 1.25 -9.48
C VAL A 91 4.87 2.48 -9.10
N GLY A 92 5.29 3.29 -10.08
CA GLY A 92 6.01 4.54 -9.83
C GLY A 92 5.19 5.51 -8.99
N THR A 93 3.89 5.65 -9.29
CA THR A 93 2.97 6.50 -8.51
C THR A 93 2.79 5.96 -7.09
N LEU A 94 2.67 4.65 -6.91
CA LEU A 94 2.57 4.01 -5.60
C LEU A 94 3.83 4.29 -4.76
N ILE A 95 5.02 4.11 -5.33
CA ILE A 95 6.29 4.41 -4.66
C ILE A 95 6.35 5.88 -4.26
N ALA A 96 6.04 6.79 -5.17
CA ALA A 96 6.03 8.23 -4.88
C ALA A 96 5.03 8.58 -3.75
N SER A 97 3.86 7.95 -3.76
CA SER A 97 2.83 8.14 -2.72
C SER A 97 3.32 7.67 -1.35
N ILE A 98 4.00 6.51 -1.29
CA ILE A 98 4.57 5.98 -0.05
C ILE A 98 5.70 6.89 0.46
N LEU A 99 6.59 7.35 -0.42
CA LEU A 99 7.67 8.27 -0.04
C LEU A 99 7.11 9.60 0.50
N PHE A 100 6.04 10.10 -0.11
CA PHE A 100 5.36 11.29 0.40
C PHE A 100 4.70 11.04 1.76
N LEU A 101 4.02 9.89 1.95
CA LEU A 101 3.47 9.48 3.25
C LEU A 101 4.55 9.42 4.32
N MET A 102 5.73 8.88 4.02
CA MET A 102 6.86 8.85 4.95
C MET A 102 7.37 10.26 5.32
N LEU A 103 7.25 11.23 4.41
CA LEU A 103 7.65 12.62 4.68
C LEU A 103 6.62 13.35 5.54
N VAL A 104 5.32 13.11 5.30
CA VAL A 104 4.25 13.81 6.02
C VAL A 104 3.91 13.14 7.35
N ILE A 105 3.98 11.81 7.47
CA ILE A 105 3.78 11.07 8.71
C ILE A 105 5.06 11.15 9.53
N LYS A 106 5.11 12.09 10.46
CA LYS A 106 6.18 12.21 11.45
C LYS A 106 5.71 11.58 12.77
N PRO A 107 6.48 10.64 13.36
CA PRO A 107 6.19 10.10 14.68
C PRO A 107 6.12 11.22 15.74
#